data_AF-A0A382S6P9-F1
#
_entry.id   AF-A0A382S6P9-F1
#
_cell.length_a   1.000
_cell.length_b   1.000
_cell.length_c   1.000
_cell.angle_alpha   90.00
_cell.angle_beta   90.00
_cell.angle_gamma   90.00
#
_symmetry.space_group_name_H-M   'P 1'
#
loop_
_entity.id
_entity.type
_entity.pdbx_description
1 polymer ?
#
loop_
_entity_poly.entity_id
_entity_poly.type
_entity_poly.pdbx_seq_one_letter_code
_entity_poly.pdbx_strand_id
1 'polypeptide(L)'
;MSLKIRGILVLAIGTILGVSLSLGGVILSGQSETGSGDLTWDQARLMAEVMERVKKNYVEQISEAELLEQALRGMVGSLDSHSAYLDPS
;
A
#
# COMPACT_ATOMS: atom_id res chain seq x y z
N MET A 1 -13.08 52.88 7.44
CA MET A 1 -13.21 51.66 6.60
C MET A 1 -14.45 50.91 7.05
N SER A 2 -15.47 50.80 6.19
CA SER A 2 -16.80 50.28 6.56
C SER A 2 -16.71 48.86 7.14
N LEU A 3 -17.36 48.64 8.29
CA LEU A 3 -17.35 47.38 9.05
C LEU A 3 -17.73 46.16 8.19
N LYS A 4 -18.54 46.39 7.15
CA LYS A 4 -18.98 45.38 6.17
C LYS A 4 -17.81 44.83 5.33
N ILE A 5 -16.87 45.69 4.94
CA ILE A 5 -15.69 45.30 4.14
C ILE A 5 -14.70 44.47 4.96
N ARG A 6 -14.56 44.77 6.26
CA ARG A 6 -13.74 43.97 7.17
C ARG A 6 -14.32 42.56 7.37
N GLY A 7 -15.64 42.45 7.52
CA GLY A 7 -16.32 41.16 7.64
C GLY A 7 -16.15 40.27 6.40
N ILE A 8 -16.29 40.84 5.20
CA ILE A 8 -16.11 40.10 3.93
C ILE A 8 -14.66 39.63 3.77
N LEU A 9 -13.67 40.45 4.13
CA LEU A 9 -12.26 40.07 4.06
C LEU A 9 -11.90 38.92 5.00
N VAL A 10 -12.39 38.96 6.24
CA VAL A 10 -12.15 37.88 7.21
C VAL A 10 -12.79 36.57 6.75
N LEU A 11 -14.01 36.63 6.21
CA LEU A 11 -14.72 35.45 5.72
C LEU A 11 -14.01 34.83 4.50
N ALA A 12 -13.54 35.64 3.55
CA ALA A 12 -12.81 35.16 2.38
C ALA A 12 -11.47 34.50 2.75
N ILE A 13 -10.72 35.07 3.70
CA ILE A 13 -9.45 34.49 4.16
C ILE A 13 -9.71 33.17 4.89
N GLY A 14 -10.75 33.12 5.73
CA GLY A 14 -11.14 31.91 6.46
C GLY A 14 -11.55 30.76 5.55
N THR A 15 -12.30 31.02 4.48
CA THR A 15 -12.71 29.98 3.52
C THR A 15 -11.53 29.46 2.70
N ILE A 16 -10.63 30.34 2.25
CA ILE A 16 -9.43 29.95 1.49
C ILE A 16 -8.50 29.08 2.36
N LEU A 17 -8.26 29.48 3.61
CA LEU A 17 -7.45 28.70 4.55
C LEU A 17 -8.12 27.37 4.90
N GLY A 18 -9.42 27.37 5.18
CA GLY A 18 -10.18 26.15 5.49
C GLY A 18 -10.15 25.13 4.37
N VAL A 19 -10.33 25.56 3.12
CA VAL A 19 -10.25 24.68 1.94
C VAL A 19 -8.82 24.18 1.71
N SER A 20 -7.80 25.04 1.84
CA SER A 20 -6.40 24.60 1.70
C SER A 20 -6.00 23.55 2.74
N LEU A 21 -6.42 23.71 4.00
CA LEU A 21 -6.15 22.71 5.04
C LEU A 21 -6.92 21.41 4.80
N SER A 22 -8.16 21.49 4.32
CA SER A 22 -9.00 20.32 4.05
C SER A 22 -8.42 19.43 2.93
N LEU A 23 -7.82 20.04 1.89
CA LEU A 23 -7.18 19.28 0.82
C LEU A 23 -5.73 18.88 1.18
N GLY A 24 -5.00 19.72 1.91
CA GLY A 24 -3.63 19.46 2.33
C GLY A 24 -3.49 18.33 3.37
N GLY A 25 -4.47 18.17 4.26
CA GLY A 25 -4.43 17.11 5.29
C GLY A 25 -4.38 15.69 4.73
N VAL A 26 -4.95 15.46 3.55
CA VAL A 26 -4.97 14.12 2.91
C VAL A 26 -3.58 13.69 2.44
N ILE A 27 -2.73 14.64 2.05
CA ILE A 27 -1.40 14.36 1.48
C ILE A 27 -0.38 13.99 2.58
N LEU A 28 -0.50 14.56 3.78
CA LEU A 28 0.36 14.23 4.92
C LEU A 28 -0.07 12.96 5.68
N SER A 29 -1.30 12.49 5.47
CA SER A 29 -1.84 11.32 6.16
C SER A 29 -1.41 9.98 5.54
N GLY A 30 -0.68 10.00 4.40
CA GLY A 30 -0.26 8.80 3.67
C GLY A 30 0.82 7.93 4.34
N GLN A 31 1.23 8.22 5.58
CA GLN A 31 2.29 7.48 6.28
C GLN A 31 1.90 6.95 7.66
N SER A 32 0.60 6.95 8.02
CA SER A 32 0.17 6.58 9.37
C SER A 32 -0.94 5.53 9.40
N GLU A 33 -0.78 4.40 8.72
CA GLU A 33 -1.65 3.22 8.94
C GLU A 33 -0.80 1.93 8.98
N THR A 34 0.09 1.85 9.97
CA THR A 34 0.46 0.56 10.57
C THR A 34 -0.79 0.03 11.28
N GLY A 35 -1.66 -0.72 10.60
CA GLY A 35 -2.84 -1.24 11.29
C GLY A 35 -3.85 -2.12 10.56
N SER A 36 -3.90 -2.14 9.23
CA SER A 36 -4.97 -2.89 8.54
C SER A 36 -4.47 -3.55 7.26
N GLY A 37 -4.19 -4.86 7.33
CA GLY A 37 -4.33 -5.94 6.34
C GLY A 37 -4.06 -5.77 4.82
N ASP A 38 -3.85 -4.57 4.29
CA ASP A 38 -3.69 -4.34 2.86
C ASP A 38 -2.22 -4.39 2.46
N LEU A 39 -1.95 -5.15 1.40
CA LEU A 39 -0.64 -5.18 0.75
C LEU A 39 -0.32 -3.79 0.22
N THR A 40 0.72 -3.15 0.75
CA THR A 40 1.19 -1.87 0.21
C THR A 40 1.73 -2.07 -1.21
N TRP A 41 1.61 -1.04 -2.06
CA TRP A 41 2.16 -1.05 -3.42
C TRP A 41 3.64 -1.45 -3.50
N ASP A 42 4.45 -1.00 -2.54
CA ASP A 42 5.88 -1.32 -2.50
C ASP A 42 6.13 -2.81 -2.20
N GLN A 43 5.33 -3.42 -1.32
CA GLN A 43 5.41 -4.85 -1.01
C GLN A 43 5.01 -5.72 -2.22
N ALA A 44 3.95 -5.34 -2.95
CA ALA A 44 3.56 -6.04 -4.16
C ALA A 44 4.64 -5.96 -5.25
N ARG A 45 5.26 -4.79 -5.41
CA ARG A 45 6.38 -4.59 -6.34
C ARG A 45 7.59 -5.44 -5.96
N LEU A 46 7.95 -5.47 -4.68
CA LEU A 46 9.07 -6.27 -4.18
C LEU A 46 8.86 -7.76 -4.49
N MET A 47 7.66 -8.28 -4.23
CA MET A 47 7.33 -9.69 -4.50
C MET A 47 7.47 -10.02 -5.99
N ALA A 48 6.94 -9.16 -6.88
CA ALA A 48 7.06 -9.33 -8.32
C ALA A 48 8.53 -9.32 -8.78
N GLU A 49 9.34 -8.39 -8.27
CA GLU A 49 10.77 -8.28 -8.61
C GLU A 49 11.55 -9.53 -8.19
N VAL A 50 11.30 -10.05 -6.99
CA VAL A 50 11.95 -11.27 -6.50
C VAL A 50 11.53 -12.48 -7.35
N MET A 51 10.24 -12.64 -7.65
CA MET A 51 9.75 -13.74 -8.49
C MET A 51 10.36 -13.71 -9.90
N GLU A 52 10.42 -12.53 -10.53
CA GLU A 52 11.04 -12.35 -11.85
C GLU A 52 12.53 -12.71 -11.81
N ARG A 53 13.23 -12.26 -10.77
CA ARG A 53 14.65 -12.55 -10.59
C ARG A 53 14.90 -14.05 -10.39
N VAL A 54 14.07 -14.75 -9.64
CA VAL A 54 14.17 -16.20 -9.47
C VAL A 54 13.93 -16.89 -10.81
N LYS A 55 12.83 -16.57 -11.51
CA LYS A 55 12.51 -17.15 -12.81
C LYS A 55 13.63 -16.98 -13.85
N LYS A 56 14.29 -15.82 -13.87
CA LYS A 56 15.37 -15.51 -14.82
C LYS A 56 16.68 -16.24 -14.52
N ASN A 57 16.99 -16.46 -13.24
CA ASN A 57 18.27 -17.03 -12.81
C ASN A 57 18.17 -18.52 -12.45
N TYR A 58 16.96 -19.10 -12.44
CA TYR A 58 16.78 -20.51 -12.17
C TYR A 58 17.23 -21.35 -13.36
N VAL A 59 17.80 -22.52 -13.07
CA VAL A 59 18.42 -23.40 -14.06
C VAL A 59 17.37 -24.04 -14.97
N GLU A 60 16.16 -24.25 -14.45
CA GLU A 60 15.06 -24.90 -15.17
C GLU A 60 13.94 -23.91 -15.48
N GLN A 61 13.11 -24.23 -16.48
CA GLN A 61 11.94 -23.40 -16.78
C GLN A 61 10.81 -23.75 -15.82
N ILE A 62 10.48 -22.83 -14.91
CA ILE A 62 9.35 -22.94 -13.98
C ILE A 62 8.23 -22.00 -14.45
N SER A 63 6.98 -22.44 -14.32
CA SER A 63 5.79 -21.61 -14.61
C SER A 63 5.53 -20.58 -13.51
N GLU A 64 4.89 -19.45 -13.82
CA GLU A 64 4.56 -18.44 -12.80
C GLU A 64 3.61 -18.97 -11.72
N ALA A 65 2.66 -19.83 -12.11
CA ALA A 65 1.73 -20.47 -11.19
C ALA A 65 2.46 -21.38 -10.19
N GLU A 66 3.39 -22.19 -10.67
CA GLU A 66 4.19 -23.08 -9.84
C GLU A 66 5.11 -22.30 -8.90
N LEU A 67 5.77 -21.24 -9.39
CA LEU A 67 6.62 -20.38 -8.55
C LEU A 67 5.81 -19.71 -7.44
N LEU A 68 4.59 -19.25 -7.76
CA LEU A 68 3.67 -18.66 -6.78
C LEU A 68 3.24 -19.69 -5.74
N GLU A 69 2.87 -20.90 -6.15
CA GLU A 69 2.48 -21.98 -5.25
C GLU A 69 3.62 -22.36 -4.30
N GLN A 70 4.84 -22.49 -4.81
CA GLN A 70 6.03 -22.76 -3.99
C GLN A 70 6.33 -21.61 -3.01
N ALA A 71 6.16 -20.36 -3.43
CA ALA A 71 6.29 -19.21 -2.54
C ALA A 71 5.24 -19.23 -1.41
N LEU A 72 3.98 -19.54 -1.74
CA LEU A 72 2.90 -19.69 -0.74
C LEU A 72 3.19 -20.82 0.24
N ARG A 73 3.60 -22.00 -0.25
CA ARG A 73 4.02 -23.14 0.58
C ARG A 73 5.16 -22.75 1.51
N GLY A 74 6.17 -22.04 1.01
CA GLY A 74 7.28 -21.55 1.82
C GLY A 74 6.85 -20.56 2.90
N MET A 75 6.00 -19.60 2.56
CA MET A 75 5.47 -18.62 3.52
C MET A 75 4.66 -19.31 4.62
N VAL A 76 3.72 -20.19 4.27
CA VAL A 76 2.90 -20.91 5.26
C VAL A 76 3.74 -21.84 6.13
N GLY A 77 4.66 -22.60 5.54
CA GLY A 77 5.55 -23.50 6.28
C GLY A 77 6.55 -22.77 7.19
N SER A 78 6.89 -21.51 6.87
CA SER A 78 7.76 -20.69 7.70
C SER A 78 7.08 -20.11 8.95
N LEU A 79 5.74 -20.09 8.98
CA LEU A 79 4.97 -19.55 10.12
C LEU A 79 4.97 -20.50 11.32
N ASP A 80 4.72 -21.79 11.08
CA ASP A 80 4.78 -22.84 12.09
C ASP A 80 4.98 -24.22 11.45
N SER A 81 5.67 -25.10 12.17
CA SER A 81 5.94 -26.50 11.81
C SER A 81 4.70 -27.34 11.51
N HIS A 82 3.52 -26.93 11.98
CA HIS A 82 2.25 -27.59 11.73
C HIS A 82 1.41 -26.91 10.65
N SER A 83 1.85 -25.76 10.12
CA SER A 83 1.14 -25.05 9.06
C SER A 83 1.53 -25.62 7.70
N ALA A 84 0.53 -25.95 6.88
CA ALA A 84 0.72 -26.45 5.52
C ALA A 84 -0.25 -25.75 4.56
N TYR A 85 0.26 -25.41 3.37
CA TYR A 85 -0.57 -24.94 2.26
C TYR A 85 -1.28 -26.14 1.62
N LEU A 86 -2.60 -26.04 1.50
CA LEU A 86 -3.47 -27.09 0.96
C LEU A 86 -3.72 -26.86 -0.52
N ASP A 87 -3.61 -27.93 -1.30
CA ASP A 87 -3.95 -27.88 -2.71
C ASP A 87 -5.46 -27.77 -2.91
N PRO A 88 -5.91 -26.95 -3.87
CA PRO A 88 -7.30 -26.97 -4.28
C PRO A 88 -7.59 -28.35 -4.87
N SER A 89 -8.50 -29.09 -4.22
CA SER A 89 -9.01 -30.39 -4.66
C SER A 89 -9.81 -30.28 -5.97
#